data_AF-A0A2M6UK90-F1
#
_entry.id   AF-A0A2M6UK90-F1
#
_cell.length_a   1.000
_cell.length_b   1.000
_cell.length_c   1.000
_cell.angle_alpha   90.00
_cell.angle_beta   90.00
_cell.angle_gamma   90.00
#
_symmetry.space_group_name_H-M   'P 1'
#
loop_
_entity.id
_entity.type
_entity.pdbx_description
1 polymer ?
#
loop_
_entity_poly.entity_id
_entity_poly.type
_entity_poly.pdbx_seq_one_letter_code
_entity_poly.pdbx_strand_id
1 'polypeptide(L)'
;MRKLLGFCQLLLAAALLFGSGPAFAGNRVALVLANSAYRHAPSLANPVNDGAVMAKTLKEAGFDVVDFRQDLSALDTRRVLREFADTTRTADIAVVYYAGHGIEVEGSNYLIPVDAKLERDTDVYDEALSLDRVLVAVEPAKQLRLVILDACRDNPFGRTMKRTVASRGIGRGLAQVEPTSPNTLIAYSAKAGFTAQDGDGANSPFTVALSRHLTTPGLDVRRAFGYVRDDVLKSTGNKQEPFVYGSLGGEDVPLVPVKVAAAATAAPVVNRQADMRRDYELALQVGNKPAWEAFLAQHPDGFYANLAKLQIDKLQAEQAHAAAVEKAKQAEAERDRLAALGAQKDAQAKAAADAKAAEQAQLAAQKAKEQAQQQAAAAEQQRVNLAAAAPSAAPASTASPAGTSVASLTPAAAPADLSRSVQTELGRVGCFSGQADGNWNTSSQRSLSQFNRYAGTKLDVKVASTDALDAVKAKPARVCPLVCEHGFKADGDKCTKIVCREGYAVNDDNECEKQRAAKPAKPGTAKRDDGDERPARQRRQAGGAAAGAAGGYGAAAGIAAAAGASRPTGGGQMFCNSTGCRPVSRGCHLEYRGGGGPANDANAEVCN
;
A
#
# COMPACT_ATOMS: atom_id res chain seq x y z
N MET A 1 22.63 25.27 81.47
CA MET A 1 23.03 25.43 80.04
C MET A 1 23.50 24.13 79.37
N ARG A 2 24.34 23.28 80.00
CA ARG A 2 24.77 21.99 79.40
C ARG A 2 23.65 20.98 79.08
N LYS A 3 22.56 20.93 79.86
CA LYS A 3 21.42 20.02 79.61
C LYS A 3 20.50 20.44 78.46
N LEU A 4 20.46 21.73 78.10
CA LEU A 4 19.67 22.22 76.96
C LEU A 4 20.34 21.90 75.61
N LEU A 5 21.67 21.91 75.56
CA LEU A 5 22.42 21.60 74.34
C LEU A 5 22.25 20.13 73.90
N GLY A 6 22.21 19.20 74.86
CA GLY A 6 22.00 17.77 74.58
C GLY A 6 20.59 17.45 74.07
N PHE A 7 19.57 18.18 74.55
CA PHE A 7 18.19 18.00 74.10
C PHE A 7 17.99 18.52 72.67
N CYS A 8 18.70 19.59 72.30
CA CYS A 8 18.67 20.14 70.95
C CYS A 8 19.37 19.23 69.93
N GLN A 9 20.46 18.55 70.32
CA GLN A 9 21.13 17.56 69.47
C GLN A 9 20.28 16.28 69.27
N LEU A 10 19.55 15.85 70.29
CA LEU A 10 18.64 14.70 70.19
C LEU A 10 17.42 15.00 69.30
N LEU A 11 16.88 16.22 69.37
CA LEU A 11 15.80 16.67 68.48
C LEU A 11 16.26 16.84 67.02
N LEU A 12 17.49 17.30 66.79
CA LEU A 12 18.07 17.39 65.44
C LEU A 12 18.34 16.00 64.84
N ALA A 13 18.80 15.04 65.65
CA ALA A 13 19.01 13.65 65.23
C ALA A 13 17.67 12.93 64.94
N ALA A 14 16.64 13.18 65.74
CA ALA A 14 15.30 12.64 65.48
C ALA A 14 14.68 13.25 64.20
N ALA A 15 14.85 14.56 63.95
CA ALA A 15 14.36 15.20 62.72
C ALA A 15 15.07 14.67 61.45
N LEU A 16 16.35 14.28 61.54
CA LEU A 16 17.09 13.65 60.45
C LEU A 16 16.68 12.18 60.20
N LEU A 17 16.16 11.47 61.21
CA LEU A 17 15.68 10.10 61.07
C LEU A 17 14.24 10.01 60.49
N PHE A 18 13.42 11.06 60.66
CA PHE A 18 12.06 11.14 60.10
C PHE A 18 11.98 11.79 58.72
N GLY A 19 13.10 12.30 58.17
CA GLY A 19 13.17 12.88 56.83
C GLY A 19 13.43 11.88 55.69
N SER A 20 13.61 10.60 56.00
CA SER A 20 13.75 9.53 55.00
C SER A 20 12.37 9.10 54.48
N GLY A 21 11.73 9.95 53.67
CA GLY A 21 10.63 9.48 52.83
C GLY A 21 11.11 8.29 51.99
N PRO A 22 10.24 7.33 51.64
CA PRO A 22 10.62 6.29 50.70
C PRO A 22 11.15 6.99 49.46
N ALA A 23 12.40 6.71 49.11
CA ALA A 23 12.91 7.06 47.80
C ALA A 23 11.93 6.42 46.81
N PHE A 24 11.17 7.23 46.08
CA PHE A 24 10.25 6.77 45.05
C PHE A 24 11.08 6.14 43.93
N ALA A 25 11.51 4.90 44.13
CA ALA A 25 11.79 3.99 43.04
C ALA A 25 10.43 3.74 42.38
N GLY A 26 10.28 4.14 41.12
CA GLY A 26 9.04 3.94 40.39
C GLY A 26 8.66 2.46 40.40
N ASN A 27 7.36 2.17 40.47
CA ASN A 27 6.85 0.80 40.55
C ASN A 27 7.09 0.11 39.19
N ARG A 28 7.87 -0.97 39.17
CA ARG A 28 8.27 -1.70 37.97
C ARG A 28 7.71 -3.10 37.99
N VAL A 29 6.91 -3.44 36.99
CA VAL A 29 6.19 -4.72 36.94
C VAL A 29 6.47 -5.44 35.63
N ALA A 30 6.66 -6.74 35.72
CA ALA A 30 6.96 -7.60 34.58
C ALA A 30 6.09 -8.85 34.57
N LEU A 31 5.64 -9.24 33.39
CA LEU A 31 4.99 -10.50 33.12
C LEU A 31 5.83 -11.27 32.09
N VAL A 32 6.19 -12.51 32.42
CA VAL A 32 6.98 -13.41 31.58
C VAL A 32 6.14 -14.63 31.27
N LEU A 33 5.80 -14.81 30.00
CA LEU A 33 5.02 -15.92 29.48
C LEU A 33 5.90 -16.80 28.59
N ALA A 34 5.98 -18.09 28.88
CA ALA A 34 6.81 -19.02 28.13
C ALA A 34 6.06 -20.31 27.78
N ASN A 35 5.81 -20.54 26.50
CA ASN A 35 5.07 -21.73 26.03
C ASN A 35 5.99 -22.64 25.23
N SER A 36 6.15 -23.88 25.68
CA SER A 36 6.95 -24.92 25.05
C SER A 36 6.13 -26.18 24.75
N ALA A 37 5.30 -26.63 25.69
CA ALA A 37 4.60 -27.92 25.65
C ALA A 37 3.25 -27.86 24.90
N TYR A 38 3.29 -27.55 23.61
CA TYR A 38 2.11 -27.47 22.75
C TYR A 38 1.43 -28.84 22.55
N ARG A 39 0.10 -28.89 22.71
CA ARG A 39 -0.70 -30.12 22.56
C ARG A 39 -0.96 -30.50 21.10
N HIS A 40 -1.11 -29.49 20.23
CA HIS A 40 -1.51 -29.66 18.83
C HIS A 40 -0.54 -29.00 17.83
N ALA A 41 0.60 -28.49 18.31
CA ALA A 41 1.70 -27.96 17.51
C ALA A 41 3.03 -28.57 17.96
N PRO A 42 4.10 -28.46 17.16
CA PRO A 42 5.43 -28.90 17.57
C PRO A 42 5.88 -28.20 18.86
N SER A 43 6.38 -28.98 19.81
CA SER A 43 6.99 -28.48 21.04
C SER A 43 8.25 -27.68 20.70
N LEU A 44 8.49 -26.61 21.45
CA LEU A 44 9.73 -25.84 21.42
C LEU A 44 10.60 -26.25 22.60
N ALA A 45 11.93 -26.20 22.47
CA ALA A 45 12.83 -26.69 23.52
C ALA A 45 13.24 -25.58 24.50
N ASN A 46 13.43 -24.35 24.00
CA ASN A 46 14.03 -23.26 24.76
C ASN A 46 13.08 -22.25 25.43
N PRO A 47 11.80 -22.05 25.04
CA PRO A 47 11.01 -20.96 25.61
C PRO A 47 10.87 -20.96 27.14
N VAL A 48 10.72 -22.14 27.77
CA VAL A 48 10.69 -22.22 29.25
C VAL A 48 12.03 -21.79 29.87
N ASN A 49 13.16 -22.21 29.29
CA ASN A 49 14.48 -21.79 29.75
C ASN A 49 14.68 -20.29 29.55
N ASP A 50 14.28 -19.78 28.37
CA ASP A 50 14.36 -18.37 28.02
C ASP A 50 13.54 -17.51 28.98
N GLY A 51 12.30 -17.93 29.25
CA GLY A 51 11.43 -17.29 30.24
C GLY A 51 12.04 -17.29 31.64
N ALA A 52 12.62 -18.41 32.08
CA ALA A 52 13.28 -18.48 33.39
C ALA A 52 14.49 -17.53 33.48
N VAL A 53 15.31 -17.45 32.43
CA VAL A 53 16.43 -16.50 32.32
C VAL A 53 15.93 -15.07 32.36
N MET A 54 14.88 -14.74 31.62
CA MET A 54 14.31 -13.40 31.58
C MET A 54 13.65 -12.99 32.89
N ALA A 55 12.92 -13.89 33.55
CA ALA A 55 12.35 -13.64 34.87
C ALA A 55 13.44 -13.32 35.90
N LYS A 56 14.53 -14.09 35.89
CA LYS A 56 15.70 -13.82 36.74
C LYS A 56 16.34 -12.47 36.40
N THR A 57 16.58 -12.21 35.12
CA THR A 57 17.19 -10.97 34.61
C THR A 57 16.38 -9.74 35.02
N LEU A 58 15.06 -9.76 34.88
CA LEU A 58 14.17 -8.66 35.25
C LEU A 58 14.13 -8.46 36.77
N LYS A 59 14.19 -9.54 37.56
CA LYS A 59 14.31 -9.44 39.01
C LYS A 59 15.63 -8.79 39.43
N GLU A 60 16.74 -9.16 38.80
CA GLU A 60 18.06 -8.56 39.03
C GLU A 60 18.12 -7.09 38.56
N ALA A 61 17.35 -6.73 37.54
CA ALA A 61 17.15 -5.35 37.10
C ALA A 61 16.36 -4.49 38.10
N GLY A 62 15.76 -5.10 39.13
CA GLY A 62 15.07 -4.45 40.23
C GLY A 62 13.56 -4.29 40.01
N PHE A 63 12.93 -5.08 39.14
CA PHE A 63 11.47 -5.11 39.05
C PHE A 63 10.85 -5.58 40.36
N ASP A 64 9.84 -4.86 40.84
CA ASP A 64 9.17 -5.11 42.12
C ASP A 64 8.31 -6.37 42.05
N VAL A 65 7.63 -6.55 40.91
CA VAL A 65 6.80 -7.71 40.62
C VAL A 65 7.28 -8.34 39.32
N VAL A 66 7.70 -9.60 39.36
CA VAL A 66 8.00 -10.39 38.18
C VAL A 66 7.15 -11.65 38.23
N ASP A 67 6.12 -11.68 37.40
CA ASP A 67 5.21 -12.82 37.30
C ASP A 67 5.67 -13.75 36.17
N PHE A 68 6.15 -14.95 36.52
CA PHE A 68 6.59 -15.95 35.55
C PHE A 68 5.56 -17.08 35.43
N ARG A 69 5.10 -17.34 34.21
CA ARG A 69 4.16 -18.40 33.89
C ARG A 69 4.65 -19.17 32.67
N GLN A 70 4.43 -20.47 32.68
CA GLN A 70 4.81 -21.36 31.59
C GLN A 70 3.64 -22.25 31.17
N ASP A 71 3.64 -22.64 29.89
CA ASP A 71 2.70 -23.57 29.27
C ASP A 71 1.24 -23.27 29.57
N LEU A 72 0.84 -22.00 29.38
CA LEU A 72 -0.51 -21.55 29.73
C LEU A 72 -1.53 -21.87 28.63
N SER A 73 -2.73 -22.23 29.08
CA SER A 73 -3.92 -22.33 28.23
C SER A 73 -4.39 -20.95 27.76
N ALA A 74 -5.25 -20.91 26.75
CA ALA A 74 -5.86 -19.67 26.28
C ALA A 74 -6.65 -18.96 27.38
N LEU A 75 -7.37 -19.72 28.22
CA LEU A 75 -8.15 -19.21 29.34
C LEU A 75 -7.24 -18.64 30.44
N ASP A 76 -6.21 -19.40 30.83
CA ASP A 76 -5.28 -18.98 31.88
C ASP A 76 -4.48 -17.75 31.45
N THR A 77 -4.02 -17.70 30.20
CA THR A 77 -3.29 -16.54 29.66
C THR A 77 -4.16 -15.28 29.71
N ARG A 78 -5.45 -15.37 29.35
CA ARG A 78 -6.39 -14.24 29.44
C ARG A 78 -6.64 -13.79 30.88
N ARG A 79 -6.65 -14.71 31.84
CA ARG A 79 -6.75 -14.38 33.28
C ARG A 79 -5.51 -13.65 33.76
N VAL A 80 -4.32 -14.19 33.47
CA VAL A 80 -3.04 -13.61 33.87
C VAL A 80 -2.85 -12.22 33.27
N LEU A 81 -3.18 -12.01 31.99
CA LEU A 81 -3.13 -10.67 31.37
C LEU A 81 -4.06 -9.67 32.04
N ARG A 82 -5.22 -10.10 32.53
CA ARG A 82 -6.16 -9.24 33.26
C ARG A 82 -5.60 -8.84 34.63
N GLU A 83 -5.08 -9.81 35.38
CA GLU A 83 -4.44 -9.58 36.68
C GLU A 83 -3.21 -8.67 36.54
N PHE A 84 -2.43 -8.87 35.48
CA PHE A 84 -1.31 -8.01 35.16
C PHE A 84 -1.77 -6.59 34.82
N ALA A 85 -2.82 -6.42 34.00
CA ALA A 85 -3.38 -5.11 33.68
C ALA A 85 -3.87 -4.33 34.91
N ASP A 86 -4.35 -5.02 35.95
CA ASP A 86 -4.71 -4.37 37.21
C ASP A 86 -3.48 -3.91 37.99
N THR A 87 -2.40 -4.69 37.93
CA THR A 87 -1.11 -4.37 38.55
C THR A 87 -0.42 -3.19 37.85
N THR A 88 -0.50 -3.10 36.51
CA THR A 88 0.14 -2.03 35.73
C THR A 88 -0.45 -0.64 35.98
N ARG A 89 -1.68 -0.51 36.52
CA ARG A 89 -2.31 0.79 36.82
C ARG A 89 -1.51 1.66 37.78
N THR A 90 -0.72 1.03 38.64
CA THR A 90 0.14 1.71 39.62
C THR A 90 1.62 1.69 39.25
N ALA A 91 1.96 1.14 38.08
CA ALA A 91 3.32 0.96 37.61
C ALA A 91 3.80 2.14 36.73
N ASP A 92 5.06 2.50 36.89
CA ASP A 92 5.74 3.44 36.01
C ASP A 92 6.30 2.71 34.79
N ILE A 93 6.80 1.48 34.98
CA ILE A 93 7.30 0.63 33.89
C ILE A 93 6.55 -0.71 33.91
N ALA A 94 6.01 -1.09 32.77
CA ALA A 94 5.44 -2.41 32.53
C ALA A 94 6.17 -3.14 31.41
N VAL A 95 6.64 -4.36 31.68
CA VAL A 95 7.28 -5.23 30.71
C VAL A 95 6.46 -6.50 30.52
N VAL A 96 6.16 -6.87 29.28
CA VAL A 96 5.70 -8.22 28.95
C VAL A 96 6.76 -8.89 28.09
N TYR A 97 7.22 -10.06 28.51
CA TYR A 97 8.06 -10.94 27.70
C TYR A 97 7.25 -12.19 27.33
N TYR A 98 7.21 -12.53 26.04
CA TYR A 98 6.58 -13.73 25.55
C TYR A 98 7.57 -14.55 24.72
N ALA A 99 7.74 -15.83 25.06
CA ALA A 99 8.46 -16.81 24.26
C ALA A 99 7.54 -17.98 23.87
N GLY A 100 7.54 -18.34 22.59
CA GLY A 100 6.70 -19.42 22.06
C GLY A 100 6.32 -19.25 20.58
N HIS A 101 5.27 -19.92 20.14
CA HIS A 101 4.72 -19.76 18.80
C HIS A 101 3.91 -18.46 18.67
N GLY A 102 4.06 -17.78 17.54
CA GLY A 102 3.25 -16.62 17.14
C GLY A 102 2.90 -16.68 15.66
N ILE A 103 1.70 -16.24 15.30
CA ILE A 103 1.24 -16.24 13.92
C ILE A 103 0.65 -14.88 13.52
N GLU A 104 0.66 -14.59 12.23
CA GLU A 104 -0.09 -13.49 11.65
C GLU A 104 -1.27 -14.02 10.86
N VAL A 105 -2.42 -13.43 11.10
CA VAL A 105 -3.64 -13.63 10.31
C VAL A 105 -4.21 -12.26 9.96
N GLU A 106 -4.35 -11.97 8.67
CA GLU A 106 -4.92 -10.71 8.17
C GLU A 106 -4.21 -9.45 8.70
N GLY A 107 -2.87 -9.49 8.79
CA GLY A 107 -2.06 -8.37 9.32
C GLY A 107 -2.11 -8.22 10.84
N SER A 108 -2.83 -9.09 11.55
CA SER A 108 -2.93 -9.08 13.01
C SER A 108 -2.07 -10.16 13.66
N ASN A 109 -1.39 -9.79 14.73
CA ASN A 109 -0.48 -10.65 15.49
C ASN A 109 -1.20 -11.45 16.55
N TYR A 110 -0.97 -12.77 16.57
CA TYR A 110 -1.54 -13.68 17.56
C TYR A 110 -0.45 -14.51 18.24
N LEU A 111 -0.52 -14.57 19.57
CA LEU A 111 0.27 -15.45 20.42
C LEU A 111 -0.49 -16.76 20.61
N ILE A 112 0.23 -17.89 20.51
CA ILE A 112 -0.38 -19.22 20.55
C ILE A 112 -0.24 -19.83 21.95
N PRO A 113 -1.35 -20.07 22.67
CA PRO A 113 -1.36 -20.83 23.91
C PRO A 113 -1.20 -22.34 23.67
N VAL A 114 -0.82 -23.11 24.70
CA VAL A 114 -0.43 -24.52 24.52
C VAL A 114 -1.56 -25.47 24.15
N ASP A 115 -2.81 -25.07 24.41
CA ASP A 115 -4.03 -25.82 24.11
C ASP A 115 -4.67 -25.46 22.76
N ALA A 116 -4.12 -24.49 22.02
CA ALA A 116 -4.64 -24.09 20.73
C ALA A 116 -4.54 -25.23 19.70
N LYS A 117 -5.63 -25.47 18.97
CA LYS A 117 -5.78 -26.52 17.96
C LYS A 117 -5.76 -25.96 16.54
N LEU A 118 -6.39 -24.80 16.34
CA LEU A 118 -6.42 -24.02 15.10
C LEU A 118 -6.72 -24.87 13.85
N GLU A 119 -7.86 -25.57 13.87
CA GLU A 119 -8.28 -26.43 12.76
C GLU A 119 -8.68 -25.62 11.52
N ARG A 120 -9.28 -24.45 11.72
CA ARG A 120 -9.65 -23.48 10.68
C ARG A 120 -8.97 -22.14 10.92
N ASP A 121 -8.82 -21.37 9.85
CA ASP A 121 -8.32 -19.98 9.93
C ASP A 121 -9.16 -19.11 10.88
N THR A 122 -10.48 -19.30 10.93
CA THR A 122 -11.38 -18.59 11.85
C THR A 122 -11.16 -18.93 13.32
N ASP A 123 -10.63 -20.12 13.63
CA ASP A 123 -10.46 -20.56 15.03
C ASP A 123 -9.40 -19.73 15.75
N VAL A 124 -8.56 -18.98 15.03
CA VAL A 124 -7.56 -18.05 15.59
C VAL A 124 -8.19 -17.00 16.51
N TYR A 125 -9.42 -16.56 16.21
CA TYR A 125 -10.10 -15.52 16.97
C TYR A 125 -10.53 -16.01 18.36
N ASP A 126 -10.79 -17.32 18.51
CA ASP A 126 -11.28 -17.92 19.74
C ASP A 126 -10.17 -18.62 20.53
N GLU A 127 -9.24 -19.28 19.85
CA GLU A 127 -8.22 -20.13 20.46
C GLU A 127 -6.88 -19.41 20.69
N ALA A 128 -6.56 -18.36 19.93
CA ALA A 128 -5.32 -17.60 20.09
C ALA A 128 -5.52 -16.29 20.89
N LEU A 129 -4.42 -15.59 21.18
CA LEU A 129 -4.46 -14.28 21.84
C LEU A 129 -3.89 -13.20 20.94
N SER A 130 -4.67 -12.17 20.64
CA SER A 130 -4.16 -11.02 19.89
C SER A 130 -3.08 -10.27 20.67
N LEU A 131 -2.05 -9.79 19.97
CA LEU A 131 -1.01 -8.93 20.53
C LEU A 131 -1.62 -7.64 21.10
N ASP A 132 -2.67 -7.11 20.47
CA ASP A 132 -3.39 -5.93 20.95
C ASP A 132 -3.89 -6.11 22.38
N ARG A 133 -4.30 -7.33 22.76
CA ARG A 133 -4.71 -7.61 24.13
C ARG A 133 -3.56 -7.51 25.13
N VAL A 134 -2.34 -7.84 24.70
CA VAL A 134 -1.13 -7.64 25.51
C VAL A 134 -0.78 -6.15 25.60
N LEU A 135 -0.92 -5.42 24.50
CA LEU A 135 -0.71 -3.97 24.46
C LEU A 135 -1.67 -3.23 25.41
N VAL A 136 -2.94 -3.63 25.43
CA VAL A 136 -3.94 -3.12 26.39
C VAL A 136 -3.55 -3.43 27.84
N ALA A 137 -2.89 -4.56 28.12
CA ALA A 137 -2.47 -4.91 29.47
C ALA A 137 -1.34 -4.02 30.00
N VAL A 138 -0.45 -3.52 29.13
CA VAL A 138 0.64 -2.60 29.50
C VAL A 138 0.25 -1.13 29.43
N GLU A 139 -0.83 -0.80 28.72
CA GLU A 139 -1.32 0.58 28.52
C GLU A 139 -1.44 1.40 29.82
N PRO A 140 -1.88 0.87 30.97
CA PRO A 140 -2.00 1.68 32.18
C PRO A 140 -0.69 2.22 32.75
N ALA A 141 0.48 1.70 32.32
CA ALA A 141 1.78 2.16 32.80
C ALA A 141 2.13 3.56 32.29
N LYS A 142 2.86 4.32 33.11
CA LYS A 142 3.05 5.77 32.93
C LYS A 142 4.27 6.17 32.10
N GLN A 143 5.42 5.52 32.33
CA GLN A 143 6.71 5.94 31.76
C GLN A 143 7.18 5.03 30.62
N LEU A 144 7.09 3.71 30.79
CA LEU A 144 7.52 2.75 29.77
C LEU A 144 6.58 1.55 29.67
N ARG A 145 6.16 1.25 28.44
CA ARG A 145 5.36 0.08 28.09
C ARG A 145 6.17 -0.75 27.11
N LEU A 146 6.74 -1.85 27.57
CA LEU A 146 7.65 -2.65 26.76
C LEU A 146 7.07 -4.05 26.55
N VAL A 147 6.88 -4.44 25.30
CA VAL A 147 6.50 -5.80 24.92
C VAL A 147 7.64 -6.43 24.13
N ILE A 148 8.15 -7.56 24.61
CA ILE A 148 9.25 -8.31 24.01
C ILE A 148 8.68 -9.64 23.52
N LEU A 149 8.81 -9.90 22.23
CA LEU A 149 8.29 -11.08 21.56
C LEU A 149 9.44 -11.91 21.02
N ASP A 150 9.77 -12.98 21.75
CA ASP A 150 10.69 -14.03 21.34
C ASP A 150 9.92 -15.21 20.72
N ALA A 151 9.25 -14.92 19.61
CA ALA A 151 8.39 -15.89 18.95
C ALA A 151 8.78 -16.09 17.50
N CYS A 152 8.77 -17.36 17.08
CA CYS A 152 8.97 -17.74 15.69
C CYS A 152 7.89 -17.11 14.82
N ARG A 153 8.31 -16.56 13.69
CA ARG A 153 7.45 -16.05 12.63
C ARG A 153 7.14 -17.14 11.58
N ASP A 154 6.94 -18.38 11.99
CA ASP A 154 6.49 -19.46 11.10
C ASP A 154 5.22 -20.08 11.69
N ASN A 155 4.15 -20.18 10.89
CA ASN A 155 2.88 -20.74 11.36
C ASN A 155 2.98 -22.27 11.47
N PRO A 156 3.01 -22.86 12.69
CA PRO A 156 3.15 -24.31 12.85
C PRO A 156 1.89 -25.07 12.37
N PHE A 157 0.76 -24.38 12.22
CA PHE A 157 -0.51 -24.93 11.74
C PHE A 157 -0.73 -24.70 10.24
N GLY A 158 0.18 -24.06 9.52
CA GLY A 158 -0.02 -23.65 8.12
C GLY A 158 -0.23 -24.80 7.13
N ARG A 159 0.12 -26.04 7.50
CA ARG A 159 -0.11 -27.25 6.69
C ARG A 159 -1.38 -28.02 7.06
N THR A 160 -1.90 -27.84 8.27
CA THR A 160 -3.02 -28.61 8.84
C THR A 160 -4.30 -27.79 8.94
N MET A 161 -4.19 -26.48 9.03
CA MET A 161 -5.30 -25.53 9.11
C MET A 161 -6.06 -25.47 7.78
N LYS A 162 -7.37 -25.69 7.85
CA LYS A 162 -8.30 -25.56 6.72
C LYS A 162 -8.61 -24.09 6.49
N ARG A 163 -8.30 -23.58 5.30
CA ARG A 163 -8.64 -22.19 4.90
C ARG A 163 -10.12 -22.13 4.56
N THR A 164 -10.93 -21.44 5.36
CA THR A 164 -12.36 -21.27 5.12
C THR A 164 -12.70 -19.92 4.50
N VAL A 165 -11.80 -18.94 4.58
CA VAL A 165 -11.99 -17.63 3.96
C VAL A 165 -11.05 -17.48 2.76
N ALA A 166 -11.56 -16.96 1.65
CA ALA A 166 -10.74 -16.53 0.50
C ALA A 166 -9.92 -15.26 0.82
N SER A 167 -9.44 -15.11 2.07
CA SER A 167 -8.69 -13.94 2.51
C SER A 167 -7.22 -14.08 2.13
N ARG A 168 -6.65 -12.95 1.69
CA ARG A 168 -5.30 -12.85 1.20
C ARG A 168 -4.33 -12.98 2.37
N GLY A 169 -3.58 -14.09 2.39
CA GLY A 169 -2.30 -14.21 3.07
C GLY A 169 -2.35 -14.50 4.57
N ILE A 170 -2.20 -15.77 4.92
CA ILE A 170 -1.55 -16.12 6.19
C ILE A 170 -0.06 -15.77 6.01
N GLY A 171 0.40 -14.74 6.71
CA GLY A 171 1.78 -14.28 6.67
C GLY A 171 2.75 -15.36 7.16
N ARG A 172 4.01 -15.29 6.72
CA ARG A 172 5.10 -16.01 7.39
C ARG A 172 5.39 -15.29 8.71
N GLY A 173 4.54 -15.59 9.70
CA GLY A 173 4.65 -15.13 11.09
C GLY A 173 4.19 -13.72 11.34
N LEU A 174 4.49 -13.18 12.53
CA LEU A 174 3.96 -11.90 13.02
C LEU A 174 4.04 -10.77 11.96
N ALA A 175 3.06 -9.86 11.93
CA ALA A 175 3.05 -8.59 11.21
C ALA A 175 3.92 -7.53 11.90
N GLN A 176 4.28 -6.49 11.14
CA GLN A 176 4.75 -5.23 11.71
C GLN A 176 3.57 -4.53 12.41
N VAL A 177 3.73 -4.22 13.70
CA VAL A 177 2.77 -3.41 14.46
C VAL A 177 3.50 -2.20 14.98
N GLU A 178 3.06 -1.02 14.54
CA GLU A 178 3.52 0.24 15.09
C GLU A 178 2.55 0.66 16.20
N PRO A 179 3.01 0.74 17.46
CA PRO A 179 2.12 1.08 18.54
C PRO A 179 1.61 2.52 18.36
N THR A 180 0.29 2.69 18.47
CA THR A 180 -0.37 4.00 18.38
C THR A 180 -0.25 4.81 19.67
N SER A 181 0.18 4.18 20.76
CA SER A 181 0.36 4.80 22.07
C SER A 181 1.79 5.35 22.25
N PRO A 182 1.95 6.56 22.81
CA PRO A 182 3.26 7.06 23.19
C PRO A 182 3.88 6.20 24.29
N ASN A 183 5.21 6.20 24.38
CA ASN A 183 5.99 5.46 25.39
C ASN A 183 5.82 3.93 25.32
N THR A 184 5.38 3.41 24.17
CA THR A 184 5.29 1.97 23.92
C THR A 184 6.38 1.52 22.96
N LEU A 185 7.10 0.47 23.37
CA LEU A 185 8.05 -0.24 22.52
C LEU A 185 7.64 -1.70 22.36
N ILE A 186 7.73 -2.19 21.13
CA ILE A 186 7.54 -3.61 20.81
C ILE A 186 8.83 -4.13 20.19
N ALA A 187 9.54 -4.99 20.91
CA ALA A 187 10.78 -5.62 20.47
C ALA A 187 10.49 -7.03 19.95
N TYR A 188 10.86 -7.29 18.71
CA TYR A 188 10.73 -8.60 18.07
C TYR A 188 12.10 -9.26 17.93
N SER A 189 12.17 -10.57 18.17
CA SER A 189 13.39 -11.36 17.99
C SER A 189 13.85 -11.46 16.54
N ALA A 190 12.97 -11.22 15.57
CA ALA A 190 13.28 -11.13 14.14
C ALA A 190 12.41 -10.08 13.42
N LYS A 191 12.96 -9.44 12.39
CA LYS A 191 12.26 -8.48 11.51
C LYS A 191 11.16 -9.16 10.69
N ALA A 192 10.24 -8.35 10.16
CA ALA A 192 9.12 -8.84 9.35
C ALA A 192 9.61 -9.67 8.14
N GLY A 193 9.00 -10.85 7.94
CA GLY A 193 9.36 -11.80 6.89
C GLY A 193 10.59 -12.68 7.16
N PHE A 194 11.19 -12.60 8.35
CA PHE A 194 12.32 -13.43 8.78
C PHE A 194 11.95 -14.28 10.00
N THR A 195 12.46 -15.52 10.06
CA THR A 195 12.18 -16.47 11.14
C THR A 195 13.20 -16.30 12.27
N ALA A 196 12.71 -16.23 13.52
CA ALA A 196 13.55 -16.31 14.71
C ALA A 196 14.02 -17.75 14.95
N GLN A 197 15.28 -17.93 15.37
CA GLN A 197 15.83 -19.23 15.70
C GLN A 197 15.59 -19.53 17.18
N ASP A 198 15.06 -20.72 17.48
CA ASP A 198 15.03 -21.25 18.86
C ASP A 198 16.45 -21.44 19.39
N GLY A 199 17.42 -21.68 18.49
CA GLY A 199 18.84 -21.87 18.80
C GLY A 199 19.20 -23.33 19.11
N ASP A 200 20.48 -23.67 18.95
CA ASP A 200 21.02 -25.02 19.23
C ASP A 200 21.56 -25.16 20.68
N GLY A 201 21.51 -24.07 21.45
CA GLY A 201 21.96 -24.00 22.84
C GLY A 201 20.80 -24.16 23.84
N ALA A 202 21.07 -23.87 25.11
CA ALA A 202 20.08 -23.94 26.18
C ALA A 202 19.02 -22.81 26.15
N ASN A 203 19.28 -21.74 25.39
CA ASN A 203 18.46 -20.54 25.30
C ASN A 203 18.54 -19.98 23.87
N SER A 204 17.53 -19.21 23.46
CA SER A 204 17.50 -18.54 22.16
C SER A 204 18.63 -17.49 22.04
N PRO A 205 19.17 -17.27 20.82
CA PRO A 205 20.17 -16.22 20.61
C PRO A 205 19.69 -14.84 21.04
N PHE A 206 18.39 -14.57 20.90
CA PHE A 206 17.77 -13.31 21.29
C PHE A 206 17.74 -13.16 22.81
N THR A 207 17.31 -14.18 23.55
CA THR A 207 17.26 -14.15 25.01
C THR A 207 18.64 -14.08 25.64
N VAL A 208 19.62 -14.79 25.06
CA VAL A 208 21.03 -14.68 25.48
C VAL A 208 21.54 -13.25 25.31
N ALA A 209 21.23 -12.57 24.22
CA ALA A 209 21.62 -11.18 24.01
C ALA A 209 20.87 -10.22 24.94
N LEU A 210 19.56 -10.41 25.13
CA LEU A 210 18.74 -9.60 26.04
C LEU A 210 19.26 -9.62 27.48
N SER A 211 19.55 -10.80 28.02
CA SER A 211 20.01 -10.94 29.40
C SER A 211 21.32 -10.20 29.69
N ARG A 212 22.19 -10.05 28.68
CA ARG A 212 23.46 -9.32 28.80
C ARG A 212 23.29 -7.81 28.79
N HIS A 213 22.45 -7.30 27.90
CA HIS A 213 22.38 -5.85 27.65
C HIS A 213 21.29 -5.16 28.47
N LEU A 214 20.15 -5.82 28.72
CA LEU A 214 19.04 -5.22 29.48
C LEU A 214 19.38 -4.96 30.96
N THR A 215 20.34 -5.69 31.52
CA THR A 215 20.80 -5.52 32.91
C THR A 215 21.86 -4.44 33.07
N THR A 216 22.30 -3.80 31.98
CA THR A 216 23.36 -2.79 32.03
C THR A 216 22.85 -1.53 32.76
N PRO A 217 23.41 -1.17 33.93
CA PRO A 217 22.96 -0.01 34.68
C PRO A 217 23.13 1.29 33.89
N GLY A 218 22.07 2.11 33.84
CA GLY A 218 22.09 3.42 33.17
C GLY A 218 22.06 3.38 31.65
N LEU A 219 21.95 2.20 31.04
CA LEU A 219 21.85 2.08 29.59
C LEU A 219 20.40 2.33 29.14
N ASP A 220 20.20 3.33 28.28
CA ASP A 220 18.91 3.59 27.64
C ASP A 220 18.42 2.33 26.89
N VAL A 221 17.13 2.01 27.08
CA VAL A 221 16.52 0.80 26.53
C VAL A 221 16.63 0.71 25.00
N ARG A 222 16.58 1.83 24.26
CA ARG A 222 16.72 1.81 22.79
C ARG A 222 18.15 1.44 22.40
N ARG A 223 19.15 1.94 23.13
CA ARG A 223 20.55 1.56 22.91
C ARG A 223 20.81 0.11 23.30
N ALA A 224 20.21 -0.37 24.40
CA ALA A 224 20.28 -1.77 24.79
C ALA A 224 19.77 -2.70 23.67
N PHE A 225 18.62 -2.39 23.08
CA PHE A 225 18.11 -3.15 21.93
C PHE A 225 18.98 -3.05 20.68
N GLY A 226 19.67 -1.91 20.47
CA GLY A 226 20.69 -1.78 19.44
C GLY A 226 21.82 -2.80 19.62
N TYR A 227 22.37 -2.93 20.83
CA TYR A 227 23.39 -3.94 21.12
C TYR A 227 22.86 -5.38 21.04
N VAL A 228 21.63 -5.62 21.47
CA VAL A 228 20.95 -6.92 21.30
C VAL A 228 20.88 -7.30 19.83
N ARG A 229 20.49 -6.37 18.96
CA ARG A 229 20.44 -6.60 17.51
C ARG A 229 21.82 -6.97 16.97
N ASP A 230 22.84 -6.20 17.32
CA ASP A 230 24.19 -6.41 16.81
C ASP A 230 24.78 -7.77 17.28
N ASP A 231 24.51 -8.18 18.52
CA ASP A 231 24.91 -9.48 19.04
C ASP A 231 24.19 -10.64 18.35
N VAL A 232 22.87 -10.53 18.11
CA VAL A 232 22.09 -11.57 17.42
C VAL A 232 22.50 -11.70 15.95
N LEU A 233 22.73 -10.58 15.26
CA LEU A 233 23.27 -10.59 13.90
C LEU A 233 24.62 -11.33 13.85
N LYS A 234 25.50 -11.04 14.81
CA LYS A 234 26.81 -11.68 14.91
C LYS A 234 26.71 -13.18 15.23
N SER A 235 25.89 -13.57 16.19
CA SER A 235 25.79 -14.97 16.63
C SER A 235 25.06 -15.87 15.63
N THR A 236 24.12 -15.32 14.86
CA THR A 236 23.35 -16.08 13.86
C THR A 236 23.94 -16.01 12.46
N GLY A 237 25.06 -15.30 12.26
CA GLY A 237 25.67 -15.11 10.95
C GLY A 237 24.78 -14.31 9.98
N ASN A 238 24.13 -13.26 10.49
CA ASN A 238 23.17 -12.40 9.78
C ASN A 238 21.89 -13.12 9.30
N LYS A 239 21.55 -14.27 9.89
CA LYS A 239 20.31 -15.00 9.54
C LYS A 239 19.08 -14.46 10.29
N GLN A 240 19.29 -13.85 11.45
CA GLN A 240 18.24 -13.28 12.29
C GLN A 240 18.62 -11.86 12.66
N GLU A 241 17.68 -10.94 12.52
CA GLU A 241 17.85 -9.52 12.83
C GLU A 241 16.69 -9.06 13.72
N PRO A 242 16.93 -8.83 15.02
CA PRO A 242 15.94 -8.24 15.91
C PRO A 242 15.52 -6.83 15.47
N PHE A 243 14.27 -6.48 15.72
CA PHE A 243 13.75 -5.17 15.34
C PHE A 243 12.79 -4.63 16.41
N VAL A 244 12.85 -3.33 16.66
CA VAL A 244 12.01 -2.63 17.64
C VAL A 244 11.12 -1.62 16.92
N TYR A 245 9.83 -1.65 17.24
CA TYR A 245 8.85 -0.66 16.79
C TYR A 245 8.34 0.18 17.94
N GLY A 246 7.87 1.38 17.62
CA GLY A 246 7.34 2.34 18.57
C GLY A 246 8.28 3.50 18.87
N SER A 247 7.80 4.38 19.73
CA SER A 247 8.49 5.64 20.04
C SER A 247 8.47 5.88 21.55
N LEU A 248 9.62 6.28 22.06
CA LEU A 248 9.79 6.79 23.42
C LEU A 248 10.08 8.29 23.34
N GLY A 249 9.71 9.03 24.38
CA GLY A 249 10.11 10.44 24.56
C GLY A 249 11.63 10.65 24.52
N GLY A 250 12.05 11.92 24.51
CA GLY A 250 13.46 12.31 24.37
C GLY A 250 14.36 12.04 25.59
N GLU A 251 13.80 11.53 26.69
CA GLU A 251 14.52 11.15 27.90
C GLU A 251 15.13 9.75 27.76
N ASP A 252 16.27 9.53 28.42
CA ASP A 252 16.86 8.21 28.53
C ASP A 252 16.06 7.38 29.54
N VAL A 253 15.58 6.21 29.12
CA VAL A 253 14.79 5.31 29.98
C VAL A 253 15.59 4.02 30.21
N PRO A 254 16.47 3.98 31.23
CA PRO A 254 17.19 2.75 31.57
C PRO A 254 16.29 1.78 32.34
N LEU A 255 16.33 0.49 32.00
CA LEU A 255 15.61 -0.54 32.75
C LEU A 255 16.22 -0.79 34.13
N VAL A 256 17.55 -0.65 34.23
CA VAL A 256 18.30 -0.71 35.49
C VAL A 256 18.76 0.71 35.83
N PRO A 257 18.16 1.36 36.84
CA PRO A 257 18.64 2.65 37.28
C PRO A 257 20.05 2.49 37.86
N VAL A 258 20.95 3.41 37.52
CA VAL A 258 22.20 3.52 38.27
C VAL A 258 21.81 3.92 39.68
N LYS A 259 22.05 3.04 40.65
CA LYS A 259 21.93 3.38 42.06
C LYS A 259 23.02 4.41 42.35
N VAL A 260 22.72 5.68 42.10
CA VAL A 260 23.53 6.79 42.57
C VAL A 260 23.39 6.76 44.08
N ALA A 261 24.34 6.10 44.75
CA ALA A 261 24.56 6.34 46.17
C ALA A 261 24.69 7.86 46.31
N ALA A 262 23.83 8.46 47.14
CA ALA A 262 23.75 9.88 47.37
C ALA A 262 25.13 10.44 47.77
N ALA A 263 25.92 10.81 46.78
CA ALA A 263 27.09 11.63 46.92
C ALA A 263 26.58 13.06 46.75
N ALA A 264 26.50 13.74 47.89
CA ALA A 264 26.47 15.17 48.12
C ALA A 264 26.21 16.05 46.89
N THR A 265 25.12 16.82 46.99
CA THR A 265 24.88 18.12 46.33
C THR A 265 26.12 18.72 45.66
N ALA A 266 26.41 18.29 44.44
CA ALA A 266 27.08 19.12 43.47
C ALA A 266 25.96 19.87 42.75
N ALA A 267 26.04 21.20 42.76
CA ALA A 267 25.16 22.07 42.01
C ALA A 267 24.92 21.52 40.59
N PRO A 268 23.72 21.68 40.01
CA PRO A 268 23.43 21.12 38.70
C PRO A 268 24.47 21.66 37.72
N VAL A 269 25.28 20.77 37.17
CA VAL A 269 26.02 21.09 35.96
C VAL A 269 24.92 21.16 34.90
N VAL A 270 24.34 22.35 34.75
CA VAL A 270 23.41 22.70 33.67
C VAL A 270 24.13 22.30 32.39
N ASN A 271 23.75 21.17 31.82
CA ASN A 271 24.27 20.74 30.54
C ASN A 271 23.64 21.68 29.51
N ARG A 272 24.28 22.83 29.32
CA ARG A 272 23.82 23.92 28.44
C ARG A 272 23.46 23.42 27.04
N GLN A 273 24.08 22.32 26.61
CA GLN A 273 23.82 21.67 25.33
C GLN A 273 22.57 20.79 25.33
N ALA A 274 22.21 20.18 26.47
CA ALA A 274 20.95 19.44 26.63
C ALA A 274 19.74 20.39 26.69
N ASP A 275 19.86 21.53 27.37
CA ASP A 275 18.82 22.57 27.38
C ASP A 275 18.63 23.19 25.99
N MET A 276 19.74 23.52 25.30
CA MET A 276 19.68 24.03 23.93
C MET A 276 19.03 23.03 22.96
N ARG A 277 19.29 21.71 23.12
CA ARG A 277 18.62 20.67 22.31
C ARG A 277 17.11 20.63 22.58
N ARG A 278 16.70 20.67 23.86
CA ARG A 278 15.27 20.67 24.25
C ARG A 278 14.53 21.88 23.69
N ASP A 279 15.13 23.07 23.82
CA ASP A 279 14.52 24.31 23.35
C ASP A 279 14.46 24.35 21.81
N TYR A 280 15.45 23.76 21.12
CA TYR A 280 15.43 23.58 19.67
C TYR A 280 14.34 22.60 19.22
N GLU A 281 14.15 21.49 19.94
CA GLU A 281 13.06 20.53 19.68
C GLU A 281 11.67 21.15 19.89
N LEU A 282 11.51 22.04 20.87
CA LEU A 282 10.27 22.79 21.07
C LEU A 282 10.00 23.76 19.90
N ALA A 283 11.03 24.46 19.41
CA ALA A 283 10.90 25.32 18.24
C ALA A 283 10.55 24.53 16.96
N LEU A 284 11.09 23.30 16.80
CA LEU A 284 10.70 22.37 15.75
C LEU A 284 9.22 21.99 15.83
N GLN A 285 8.69 21.69 17.01
CA GLN A 285 7.28 21.31 17.20
C GLN A 285 6.32 22.45 16.85
N VAL A 286 6.68 23.68 17.19
CA VAL A 286 5.87 24.86 16.87
C VAL A 286 5.97 25.22 15.39
N GLY A 287 7.16 25.09 14.79
CA GLY A 287 7.34 25.11 13.33
C GLY A 287 7.08 26.45 12.64
N ASN A 288 7.12 27.57 13.37
CA ASN A 288 6.87 28.90 12.82
C ASN A 288 8.01 29.89 13.10
N LYS A 289 8.06 30.99 12.31
CA LYS A 289 9.13 31.99 12.40
C LYS A 289 9.30 32.58 13.82
N PRO A 290 8.23 33.00 14.53
CA PRO A 290 8.36 33.51 15.90
C PRO A 290 8.99 32.51 16.89
N ALA A 291 8.69 31.21 16.76
CA ALA A 291 9.29 30.19 17.63
C ALA A 291 10.80 30.04 17.41
N TRP A 292 11.25 30.11 16.15
CA TRP A 292 12.67 30.10 15.83
C TRP A 292 13.40 31.37 16.25
N GLU A 293 12.75 32.54 16.12
CA GLU A 293 13.28 33.81 16.62
C GLU A 293 13.42 33.81 18.15
N ALA A 294 12.44 33.24 18.87
CA ALA A 294 12.51 33.07 20.32
C ALA A 294 13.65 32.13 20.74
N PHE A 295 13.85 31.02 20.03
CA PHE A 295 14.98 30.13 20.25
C PHE A 295 16.31 30.85 20.05
N LEU A 296 16.47 31.61 18.96
CA LEU A 296 17.69 32.37 18.67
C LEU A 296 17.95 33.53 19.65
N ALA A 297 16.90 34.11 20.23
CA ALA A 297 17.04 35.14 21.27
C ALA A 297 17.63 34.55 22.56
N GLN A 298 17.33 33.29 22.86
CA GLN A 298 17.87 32.57 24.03
C GLN A 298 19.21 31.89 23.74
N HIS A 299 19.42 31.41 22.51
CA HIS A 299 20.60 30.68 22.04
C HIS A 299 21.12 31.27 20.72
N PRO A 300 21.91 32.37 20.77
CA PRO A 300 22.30 33.12 19.57
C PRO A 300 23.39 32.45 18.72
N ASP A 301 24.19 31.56 19.32
CA ASP A 301 25.35 30.91 18.73
C ASP A 301 25.38 29.39 18.96
N GLY A 302 26.16 28.68 18.15
CA GLY A 302 26.30 27.23 18.18
C GLY A 302 25.59 26.49 17.04
N PHE A 303 25.70 25.16 17.06
CA PHE A 303 25.20 24.30 15.99
C PHE A 303 23.68 24.44 15.78
N TYR A 304 22.90 24.39 16.86
CA TYR A 304 21.44 24.53 16.80
C TYR A 304 20.98 25.93 16.41
N ALA A 305 21.74 26.98 16.77
CA ALA A 305 21.48 28.34 16.30
C ALA A 305 21.66 28.46 14.78
N ASN A 306 22.68 27.81 14.20
CA ASN A 306 22.86 27.79 12.75
C ASN A 306 21.73 27.03 12.04
N LEU A 307 21.25 25.92 12.60
CA LEU A 307 20.11 25.20 12.06
C LEU A 307 18.81 26.01 12.15
N ALA A 308 18.58 26.71 13.27
CA ALA A 308 17.39 27.56 13.45
C ALA A 308 17.36 28.72 12.44
N LYS A 309 18.51 29.34 12.14
CA LYS A 309 18.63 30.36 11.07
C LYS A 309 18.23 29.78 9.71
N LEU A 310 18.70 28.58 9.37
CA LEU A 310 18.31 27.88 8.14
C LEU A 310 16.80 27.57 8.08
N GLN A 311 16.16 27.26 9.21
CA GLN A 311 14.71 27.06 9.26
C GLN A 311 13.94 28.36 9.01
N ILE A 312 14.41 29.49 9.56
CA ILE A 312 13.82 30.81 9.28
C ILE A 312 13.95 31.16 7.79
N ASP A 313 15.15 30.98 7.21
CA ASP A 313 15.38 31.27 5.79
C ASP A 313 14.46 30.43 4.89
N LYS A 314 14.27 29.14 5.24
CA LYS A 314 13.34 28.25 4.54
C LYS A 314 11.90 28.76 4.62
N LEU A 315 11.42 29.09 5.83
CA LEU A 315 10.05 29.61 6.02
C LEU A 315 9.84 30.94 5.30
N GLN A 316 10.85 31.81 5.26
CA GLN A 316 10.79 33.06 4.52
C GLN A 316 10.76 32.84 3.01
N ALA A 317 11.55 31.89 2.50
CA ALA A 317 11.54 31.51 1.09
C ALA A 317 10.17 30.93 0.68
N GLU A 318 9.57 30.08 1.51
CA GLU A 318 8.23 29.53 1.29
C GLU A 318 7.15 30.62 1.31
N GLN A 319 7.22 31.57 2.25
CA GLN A 319 6.31 32.71 2.31
C GLN A 319 6.46 33.64 1.09
N ALA A 320 7.69 33.91 0.66
CA ALA A 320 7.95 34.72 -0.52
C ALA A 320 7.44 34.04 -1.80
N HIS A 321 7.63 32.72 -1.92
CA HIS A 321 7.09 31.94 -3.03
C HIS A 321 5.56 31.96 -3.03
N ALA A 322 4.91 31.76 -1.88
CA ALA A 322 3.46 31.84 -1.76
C ALA A 322 2.92 33.23 -2.16
N ALA A 323 3.57 34.30 -1.70
CA ALA A 323 3.21 35.67 -2.07
C ALA A 323 3.41 35.94 -3.58
N ALA A 324 4.47 35.41 -4.18
CA ALA A 324 4.72 35.52 -5.61
C ALA A 324 3.66 34.78 -6.44
N VAL A 325 3.25 33.59 -6.01
CA VAL A 325 2.18 32.81 -6.65
C VAL A 325 0.84 33.55 -6.58
N GLU A 326 0.48 34.11 -5.42
CA GLU A 326 -0.76 34.88 -5.30
C GLU A 326 -0.74 36.16 -6.14
N LYS A 327 0.39 36.86 -6.19
CA LYS A 327 0.56 38.02 -7.07
C LYS A 327 0.43 37.65 -8.55
N ALA A 328 0.96 36.49 -8.95
CA ALA A 328 0.83 35.98 -10.31
C ALA A 328 -0.63 35.66 -10.66
N LYS A 329 -1.38 35.00 -9.75
CA LYS A 329 -2.82 34.76 -9.92
C LYS A 329 -3.62 36.04 -10.05
N GLN A 330 -3.30 37.06 -9.24
CA GLN A 330 -3.97 38.36 -9.32
C GLN A 330 -3.70 39.05 -10.66
N ALA A 331 -2.47 39.02 -11.14
CA ALA A 331 -2.11 39.59 -12.43
C ALA A 331 -2.80 38.85 -13.60
N GLU A 332 -2.90 37.53 -13.52
CA GLU A 332 -3.65 36.73 -14.49
C GLU A 332 -5.16 37.05 -14.47
N ALA A 333 -5.77 37.13 -13.28
CA ALA A 333 -7.17 37.50 -13.13
C ALA A 333 -7.46 38.92 -13.66
N GLU A 334 -6.55 39.87 -13.46
CA GLU A 334 -6.65 41.22 -14.02
C GLU A 334 -6.55 41.21 -15.55
N ARG A 335 -5.60 40.45 -16.10
CA ARG A 335 -5.45 40.28 -17.55
C ARG A 335 -6.72 39.68 -18.17
N ASP A 336 -7.28 38.65 -17.56
CA ASP A 336 -8.50 38.00 -18.04
C ASP A 336 -9.71 38.92 -17.94
N ARG A 337 -9.79 39.73 -16.87
CA ARG A 337 -10.82 40.77 -16.73
C ARG A 337 -10.71 41.83 -17.83
N LEU A 338 -9.50 42.30 -18.14
CA LEU A 338 -9.26 43.27 -19.21
C LEU A 338 -9.59 42.67 -20.58
N ALA A 339 -9.23 41.42 -20.83
CA ALA A 339 -9.58 40.69 -22.05
C ALA A 339 -11.11 40.54 -22.20
N ALA A 340 -11.82 40.17 -21.14
CA ALA A 340 -13.28 40.08 -21.13
C ALA A 340 -13.94 41.44 -21.40
N LEU A 341 -13.40 42.52 -20.84
CA LEU A 341 -13.91 43.87 -21.07
C LEU A 341 -13.64 44.35 -22.51
N GLY A 342 -12.50 43.96 -23.09
CA GLY A 342 -12.22 44.14 -24.52
C GLY A 342 -13.23 43.41 -25.40
N ALA A 343 -13.43 42.12 -25.17
CA ALA A 343 -14.40 41.31 -25.90
C ALA A 343 -15.84 41.85 -25.79
N GLN A 344 -16.23 42.38 -24.61
CA GLN A 344 -17.52 43.02 -24.42
C GLN A 344 -17.67 44.29 -25.25
N LYS A 345 -16.63 45.14 -25.30
CA LYS A 345 -16.63 46.35 -26.15
C LYS A 345 -16.70 46.01 -27.63
N ASP A 346 -15.95 45.01 -28.08
CA ASP A 346 -15.99 44.56 -29.47
C ASP A 346 -17.36 43.98 -29.85
N ALA A 347 -17.98 43.21 -28.95
CA ALA A 347 -19.34 42.72 -29.14
C ALA A 347 -20.37 43.86 -29.20
N GLN A 348 -20.24 44.89 -28.34
CA GLN A 348 -21.11 46.07 -28.38
C GLN A 348 -20.91 46.87 -29.68
N ALA A 349 -19.67 47.06 -30.13
CA ALA A 349 -19.37 47.75 -31.38
C ALA A 349 -19.95 47.00 -32.59
N LYS A 350 -19.82 45.66 -32.61
CA LYS A 350 -20.42 44.82 -33.64
C LYS A 350 -21.95 44.91 -33.62
N ALA A 351 -22.58 44.78 -32.45
CA ALA A 351 -24.03 44.91 -32.32
C ALA A 351 -24.54 46.29 -32.78
N ALA A 352 -23.80 47.37 -32.48
CA ALA A 352 -24.13 48.71 -32.94
C ALA A 352 -23.96 48.87 -34.47
N ALA A 353 -22.94 48.25 -35.06
CA ALA A 353 -22.73 48.24 -36.51
C ALA A 353 -23.84 47.46 -37.23
N ASP A 354 -24.19 46.27 -36.71
CA ASP A 354 -25.27 45.43 -37.24
C ASP A 354 -26.62 46.15 -37.14
N ALA A 355 -26.89 46.87 -36.04
CA ALA A 355 -28.09 47.69 -35.89
C ALA A 355 -28.18 48.82 -36.93
N LYS A 356 -27.07 49.53 -37.18
CA LYS A 356 -27.01 50.57 -38.24
C LYS A 356 -27.19 49.98 -39.64
N ALA A 357 -26.59 48.82 -39.91
CA ALA A 357 -26.76 48.14 -41.18
C ALA A 357 -28.21 47.69 -41.40
N ALA A 358 -28.87 47.19 -40.35
CA ALA A 358 -30.28 46.82 -40.38
C ALA A 358 -31.19 48.04 -40.64
N GLU A 359 -30.93 49.18 -40.01
CA GLU A 359 -31.67 50.42 -40.25
C GLU A 359 -31.49 50.91 -41.69
N GLN A 360 -30.26 50.92 -42.21
CA GLN A 360 -30.00 51.26 -43.61
C GLN A 360 -30.69 50.31 -44.60
N ALA A 361 -30.71 49.02 -44.30
CA ALA A 361 -31.41 48.03 -45.11
C ALA A 361 -32.93 48.26 -45.11
N GLN A 362 -33.52 48.64 -43.97
CA GLN A 362 -34.93 49.00 -43.88
C GLN A 362 -35.26 50.24 -44.72
N LEU A 363 -34.44 51.29 -44.62
CA LEU A 363 -34.59 52.51 -45.43
C LEU A 363 -34.44 52.23 -46.93
N ALA A 364 -33.48 51.39 -47.33
CA ALA A 364 -33.30 50.97 -48.71
C ALA A 364 -34.49 50.15 -49.22
N ALA A 365 -35.01 49.23 -48.41
CA ALA A 365 -36.20 48.45 -48.73
C ALA A 365 -37.45 49.33 -48.88
N GLN A 366 -37.59 50.37 -48.06
CA GLN A 366 -38.68 51.34 -48.17
C GLN A 366 -38.58 52.15 -49.48
N LYS A 367 -37.40 52.67 -49.81
CA LYS A 367 -37.16 53.35 -51.10
C LYS A 367 -37.40 52.44 -52.30
N ALA A 368 -36.98 51.18 -52.24
CA ALA A 368 -37.21 50.21 -53.30
C ALA A 368 -38.71 49.93 -53.49
N LYS A 369 -39.49 49.84 -52.40
CA LYS A 369 -40.95 49.73 -52.46
C LYS A 369 -41.60 50.96 -53.11
N GLU A 370 -41.17 52.17 -52.74
CA GLU A 370 -41.67 53.41 -53.34
C GLU A 370 -41.36 53.47 -54.85
N GLN A 371 -40.12 53.11 -55.25
CA GLN A 371 -39.73 53.05 -56.66
C GLN A 371 -40.53 52.01 -57.43
N ALA A 372 -40.74 50.81 -56.87
CA ALA A 372 -41.55 49.78 -57.50
C ALA A 372 -43.01 50.23 -57.67
N GLN A 373 -43.57 50.94 -56.69
CA GLN A 373 -44.91 51.53 -56.80
C GLN A 373 -44.98 52.60 -57.89
N GLN A 374 -43.97 53.46 -58.01
CA GLN A 374 -43.89 54.46 -59.08
C GLN A 374 -43.77 53.80 -60.47
N GLN A 375 -42.95 52.76 -60.59
CA GLN A 375 -42.82 51.98 -61.84
C GLN A 375 -44.12 51.27 -62.19
N ALA A 376 -44.82 50.68 -61.22
CA ALA A 376 -46.12 50.06 -61.43
C ALA A 376 -47.18 51.08 -61.87
N ALA A 377 -47.20 52.28 -61.26
CA ALA A 377 -48.08 53.36 -61.67
C ALA A 377 -47.76 53.87 -63.08
N ALA A 378 -46.48 54.00 -63.44
CA ALA A 378 -46.06 54.40 -64.79
C ALA A 378 -46.38 53.31 -65.84
N ALA A 379 -46.20 52.03 -65.49
CA ALA A 379 -46.58 50.91 -66.35
C ALA A 379 -48.10 50.83 -66.54
N GLU A 380 -48.89 51.11 -65.50
CA GLU A 380 -50.35 51.17 -65.61
C GLU A 380 -50.80 52.37 -66.46
N GLN A 381 -50.17 53.54 -66.31
CA GLN A 381 -50.40 54.67 -67.22
C GLN A 381 -50.05 54.33 -68.67
N GLN A 382 -48.95 53.62 -68.92
CA GLN A 382 -48.61 53.12 -70.25
C GLN A 382 -49.64 52.10 -70.76
N ARG A 383 -50.15 51.20 -69.92
CA ARG A 383 -51.22 50.25 -70.29
C ARG A 383 -52.52 50.97 -70.62
N VAL A 384 -52.91 51.99 -69.87
CA VAL A 384 -54.09 52.82 -70.17
C VAL A 384 -53.90 53.59 -71.49
N ASN A 385 -52.70 54.11 -71.75
CA ASN A 385 -52.38 54.78 -73.02
C ASN A 385 -52.35 53.81 -74.22
N LEU A 386 -51.87 52.57 -74.03
CA LEU A 386 -51.88 51.51 -75.05
C LEU A 386 -53.30 50.93 -75.26
N ALA A 387 -54.14 50.87 -74.23
CA ALA A 387 -55.54 50.47 -74.33
C ALA A 387 -56.43 51.53 -75.00
N ALA A 388 -56.00 52.80 -75.03
CA ALA A 388 -56.63 53.86 -75.80
C ALA A 388 -56.27 53.82 -77.31
N ALA A 389 -55.35 52.93 -77.73
CA ALA A 389 -54.90 52.81 -79.11
C ALA A 389 -54.79 51.34 -79.58
N ALA A 390 -55.93 50.65 -79.77
CA ALA A 390 -56.24 49.75 -80.91
C ALA A 390 -57.37 48.72 -80.62
N PRO A 391 -58.15 48.29 -81.64
CA PRO A 391 -59.20 47.27 -81.53
C PRO A 391 -58.74 45.83 -81.83
N SER A 392 -59.48 44.87 -81.24
CA SER A 392 -59.76 43.46 -81.60
C SER A 392 -58.80 42.67 -82.52
N ALA A 393 -58.23 41.56 -82.01
CA ALA A 393 -58.29 40.20 -82.60
C ALA A 393 -57.42 39.17 -81.83
N ALA A 394 -57.89 37.92 -81.75
CA ALA A 394 -57.11 36.69 -81.51
C ALA A 394 -56.72 36.04 -82.87
N PRO A 395 -55.96 34.92 -83.01
CA PRO A 395 -55.35 34.01 -82.01
C PRO A 395 -53.91 33.49 -82.33
N ALA A 396 -53.37 32.66 -81.40
CA ALA A 396 -52.42 31.53 -81.55
C ALA A 396 -50.91 31.71 -81.86
N SER A 397 -50.11 30.98 -81.03
CA SER A 397 -48.96 30.10 -81.36
C SER A 397 -47.60 30.41 -80.70
N THR A 398 -47.18 29.43 -79.88
CA THR A 398 -45.83 28.86 -79.69
C THR A 398 -44.58 29.76 -79.83
N ALA A 399 -43.87 29.95 -78.71
CA ALA A 399 -42.41 29.78 -78.64
C ALA A 399 -41.95 29.84 -77.17
N SER A 400 -41.30 28.76 -76.72
CA SER A 400 -40.43 28.78 -75.53
C SER A 400 -39.05 29.26 -75.98
N PRO A 401 -38.32 30.07 -75.18
CA PRO A 401 -37.17 29.48 -74.52
C PRO A 401 -36.85 30.02 -73.12
N ALA A 402 -36.27 29.12 -72.33
CA ALA A 402 -35.15 29.30 -71.43
C ALA A 402 -35.17 30.44 -70.38
N GLY A 403 -35.17 29.98 -69.13
CA GLY A 403 -34.29 30.51 -68.10
C GLY A 403 -35.00 31.25 -66.98
N THR A 404 -35.22 30.57 -65.86
CA THR A 404 -34.86 31.00 -64.48
C THR A 404 -35.41 29.93 -63.54
N SER A 405 -34.56 29.02 -63.07
CA SER A 405 -34.90 28.17 -61.93
C SER A 405 -34.71 28.97 -60.65
N VAL A 406 -35.79 29.02 -59.88
CA VAL A 406 -35.80 29.43 -58.47
C VAL A 406 -34.95 28.45 -57.67
N ALA A 407 -33.80 28.92 -57.19
CA ALA A 407 -32.97 28.20 -56.23
C ALA A 407 -33.73 28.04 -54.92
N SER A 408 -34.23 26.83 -54.69
CA SER A 408 -34.85 26.39 -53.45
C SER A 408 -33.81 25.61 -52.64
N LEU A 409 -33.45 26.18 -51.49
CA LEU A 409 -32.86 25.61 -50.28
C LEU A 409 -32.73 24.07 -50.23
N THR A 410 -31.49 23.54 -50.16
CA THR A 410 -31.03 22.53 -49.17
C THR A 410 -29.53 22.20 -49.39
N PRO A 411 -28.67 22.19 -48.36
CA PRO A 411 -27.33 21.64 -48.46
C PRO A 411 -27.33 20.15 -48.08
N ALA A 412 -27.11 19.27 -49.07
CA ALA A 412 -26.67 17.91 -48.79
C ALA A 412 -25.15 17.94 -48.59
N ALA A 413 -24.71 17.90 -47.34
CA ALA A 413 -23.30 17.68 -47.00
C ALA A 413 -22.86 16.33 -47.58
N ALA A 414 -21.76 16.33 -48.34
CA ALA A 414 -21.22 15.11 -48.91
C ALA A 414 -20.71 14.17 -47.80
N PRO A 415 -20.73 12.83 -47.98
CA PRO A 415 -20.24 11.87 -47.00
C PRO A 415 -18.76 12.06 -46.57
N ALA A 416 -17.97 12.79 -47.38
CA ALA A 416 -16.60 13.17 -47.05
C ALA A 416 -16.50 14.22 -45.92
N ASP A 417 -17.47 15.13 -45.81
CA ASP A 417 -17.47 16.17 -44.76
C ASP A 417 -17.86 15.61 -43.39
N LEU A 418 -18.74 14.60 -43.37
CA LEU A 418 -19.10 13.86 -42.16
C LEU A 418 -17.93 13.05 -41.62
N SER A 419 -17.21 12.33 -42.50
CA SER A 419 -16.03 11.54 -42.12
C SER A 419 -14.92 12.41 -41.54
N ARG A 420 -14.65 13.57 -42.15
CA ARG A 420 -13.67 14.54 -41.65
C ARG A 420 -14.06 15.12 -40.29
N SER A 421 -15.34 15.42 -40.10
CA SER A 421 -15.86 15.94 -38.83
C SER A 421 -15.71 14.93 -37.70
N VAL A 422 -16.03 13.65 -37.94
CA VAL A 422 -15.87 12.58 -36.96
C VAL A 422 -14.40 12.35 -36.62
N GLN A 423 -13.50 12.32 -37.62
CA GLN A 423 -12.05 12.20 -37.38
C GLN A 423 -11.49 13.36 -36.53
N THR A 424 -11.95 14.59 -36.78
CA THR A 424 -11.52 15.79 -36.03
C THR A 424 -11.94 15.70 -34.56
N GLU A 425 -13.20 15.32 -34.30
CA GLU A 425 -13.72 15.16 -32.94
C GLU A 425 -13.07 13.98 -32.22
N LEU A 426 -12.80 12.87 -32.91
CA LEU A 426 -12.03 11.75 -32.36
C LEU A 426 -10.60 12.16 -31.98
N GLY A 427 -9.99 13.08 -32.73
CA GLY A 427 -8.70 13.68 -32.39
C GLY A 427 -8.78 14.54 -31.12
N ARG A 428 -9.83 15.36 -30.99
CA ARG A 428 -10.08 16.17 -29.80
C ARG A 428 -10.21 15.33 -28.53
N VAL A 429 -10.91 14.20 -28.58
CA VAL A 429 -11.05 13.30 -27.43
C VAL A 429 -9.85 12.33 -27.26
N GLY A 430 -8.79 12.51 -28.05
CA GLY A 430 -7.53 11.76 -27.94
C GLY A 430 -7.56 10.34 -28.50
N CYS A 431 -8.60 9.96 -29.25
CA CYS A 431 -8.77 8.61 -29.79
C CYS A 431 -8.24 8.46 -31.22
N PHE A 432 -7.96 9.56 -31.93
CA PHE A 432 -7.41 9.57 -33.30
C PHE A 432 -6.12 10.40 -33.36
N SER A 433 -5.06 9.85 -33.95
CA SER A 433 -3.73 10.47 -34.05
C SER A 433 -3.32 10.84 -35.48
N GLY A 434 -4.19 10.62 -36.48
CA GLY A 434 -3.97 10.96 -37.88
C GLY A 434 -4.49 12.35 -38.26
N GLN A 435 -4.28 12.75 -39.52
CA GLN A 435 -4.93 13.93 -40.09
C GLN A 435 -6.39 13.61 -40.45
N ALA A 436 -7.30 14.55 -40.20
CA ALA A 436 -8.70 14.44 -40.62
C ALA A 436 -8.81 14.68 -42.14
N ASP A 437 -8.52 13.63 -42.90
CA ASP A 437 -8.47 13.65 -44.36
C ASP A 437 -9.85 13.43 -45.01
N GLY A 438 -10.83 12.93 -44.24
CA GLY A 438 -12.16 12.56 -44.73
C GLY A 438 -12.24 11.14 -45.29
N ASN A 439 -11.14 10.37 -45.25
CA ASN A 439 -11.11 8.98 -45.71
C ASN A 439 -11.41 8.01 -44.55
N TRP A 440 -12.58 7.38 -44.57
CA TRP A 440 -12.97 6.42 -43.55
C TRP A 440 -12.31 5.04 -43.73
N ASN A 441 -11.05 4.94 -43.31
CA ASN A 441 -10.20 3.75 -43.42
C ASN A 441 -10.07 2.97 -42.09
N THR A 442 -9.33 1.86 -42.09
CA THR A 442 -9.10 1.00 -40.91
C THR A 442 -8.56 1.75 -39.68
N SER A 443 -7.79 2.83 -39.87
CA SER A 443 -7.29 3.67 -38.77
C SER A 443 -8.44 4.45 -38.11
N SER A 444 -9.34 5.03 -38.91
CA SER A 444 -10.54 5.73 -38.42
C SER A 444 -11.49 4.76 -37.70
N GLN A 445 -11.68 3.55 -38.24
CA GLN A 445 -12.51 2.52 -37.62
C GLN A 445 -11.96 2.05 -36.27
N ARG A 446 -10.64 1.86 -36.14
CA ARG A 446 -9.99 1.53 -34.86
C ARG A 446 -10.12 2.64 -33.83
N SER A 447 -10.08 3.89 -34.29
CA SER A 447 -10.19 5.05 -33.41
C SER A 447 -11.60 5.19 -32.83
N LEU A 448 -12.63 4.92 -33.66
CA LEU A 448 -14.01 4.85 -33.20
C LEU A 448 -14.27 3.62 -32.31
N SER A 449 -13.62 2.48 -32.57
CA SER A 449 -13.72 1.30 -31.70
C SER A 449 -13.07 1.52 -30.32
N GLN A 450 -11.96 2.25 -30.29
CA GLN A 450 -11.30 2.66 -29.05
C GLN A 450 -12.18 3.64 -28.27
N PHE A 451 -12.76 4.64 -28.95
CA PHE A 451 -13.74 5.53 -28.35
C PHE A 451 -14.92 4.75 -27.74
N ASN A 452 -15.51 3.80 -28.47
CA ASN A 452 -16.59 2.95 -27.95
C ASN A 452 -16.19 2.21 -26.67
N ARG A 453 -14.97 1.69 -26.62
CA ARG A 453 -14.44 0.96 -25.45
C ARG A 453 -14.29 1.85 -24.22
N TYR A 454 -13.78 3.07 -24.36
CA TYR A 454 -13.50 3.96 -23.23
C TYR A 454 -14.69 4.88 -22.87
N ALA A 455 -15.53 5.23 -23.84
CA ALA A 455 -16.75 6.01 -23.62
C ALA A 455 -17.96 5.14 -23.21
N GLY A 456 -17.87 3.82 -23.33
CA GLY A 456 -18.96 2.88 -23.07
C GLY A 456 -20.09 2.93 -24.10
N THR A 457 -19.80 3.37 -25.33
CA THR A 457 -20.79 3.54 -26.41
C THR A 457 -20.80 2.36 -27.39
N LYS A 458 -21.89 2.19 -28.13
CA LYS A 458 -22.06 1.15 -29.16
C LYS A 458 -22.39 1.77 -30.52
N LEU A 459 -21.40 2.42 -31.11
CA LEU A 459 -21.51 3.04 -32.44
C LEU A 459 -21.01 2.06 -33.52
N ASP A 460 -21.61 2.06 -34.71
CA ASP A 460 -21.10 1.27 -35.83
C ASP A 460 -19.76 1.82 -36.31
N VAL A 461 -18.71 1.01 -36.19
CA VAL A 461 -17.34 1.40 -36.53
C VAL A 461 -17.11 1.46 -38.04
N LYS A 462 -17.96 0.81 -38.85
CA LYS A 462 -17.77 0.70 -40.31
C LYS A 462 -18.17 1.97 -41.06
N VAL A 463 -19.00 2.82 -40.46
CA VAL A 463 -19.58 4.01 -41.11
C VAL A 463 -19.37 5.24 -40.23
N ALA A 464 -18.96 6.36 -40.82
CA ALA A 464 -19.03 7.66 -40.17
C ALA A 464 -20.48 8.15 -40.17
N SER A 465 -21.18 8.04 -39.04
CA SER A 465 -22.56 8.50 -38.89
C SER A 465 -22.65 9.82 -38.13
N THR A 466 -23.78 10.52 -38.29
CA THR A 466 -24.14 11.70 -37.48
C THR A 466 -24.21 11.35 -36.00
N ASP A 467 -24.71 10.16 -35.66
CA ASP A 467 -24.80 9.68 -34.29
C ASP A 467 -23.42 9.51 -33.64
N ALA A 468 -22.44 9.06 -34.41
CA ALA A 468 -21.05 8.98 -33.95
C ALA A 468 -20.46 10.37 -33.70
N LEU A 469 -20.77 11.35 -34.55
CA LEU A 469 -20.31 12.72 -34.38
C LEU A 469 -20.89 13.36 -33.11
N ASP A 470 -22.20 13.20 -32.88
CA ASP A 470 -22.88 13.78 -31.72
C ASP A 470 -22.45 13.10 -30.41
N ALA A 471 -22.26 11.78 -30.42
CA ALA A 471 -21.77 11.04 -29.25
C ALA A 471 -20.35 11.44 -28.86
N VAL A 472 -19.47 11.71 -29.83
CA VAL A 472 -18.10 12.19 -29.56
C VAL A 472 -18.11 13.65 -29.08
N LYS A 473 -18.94 14.51 -29.67
CA LYS A 473 -19.12 15.91 -29.23
C LYS A 473 -19.69 16.03 -27.82
N ALA A 474 -20.54 15.10 -27.40
CA ALA A 474 -21.09 15.06 -26.05
C ALA A 474 -20.03 14.84 -24.94
N LYS A 475 -18.79 14.48 -25.29
CA LYS A 475 -17.69 14.31 -24.34
C LYS A 475 -16.77 15.55 -24.34
N PRO A 476 -16.77 16.35 -23.25
CA PRO A 476 -15.99 17.59 -23.19
C PRO A 476 -14.49 17.36 -22.91
N ALA A 477 -14.12 16.22 -22.32
CA ALA A 477 -12.75 15.88 -21.93
C ALA A 477 -12.15 14.75 -22.80
N ARG A 478 -10.82 14.58 -22.75
CA ARG A 478 -10.11 13.46 -23.41
C ARG A 478 -10.64 12.12 -22.86
N VAL A 479 -11.01 11.22 -23.76
CA VAL A 479 -11.60 9.90 -23.44
C VAL A 479 -10.56 8.79 -23.58
N CYS A 480 -9.70 8.86 -24.60
CA CYS A 480 -8.67 7.84 -24.82
C CYS A 480 -7.33 8.24 -24.19
N PRO A 481 -6.66 7.34 -23.45
CA PRO A 481 -5.33 7.61 -22.90
C PRO A 481 -4.27 7.68 -24.01
N LEU A 482 -3.28 8.57 -23.85
CA LEU A 482 -2.15 8.72 -24.77
C LEU A 482 -1.24 7.47 -24.67
N VAL A 483 -1.23 6.63 -25.70
CA VAL A 483 -0.34 5.46 -25.76
C VAL A 483 0.99 5.91 -26.38
N CYS A 484 2.04 5.97 -25.56
CA CYS A 484 3.40 6.28 -26.00
C CYS A 484 4.14 5.03 -26.47
N GLU A 485 5.06 5.20 -27.43
CA GLU A 485 5.93 4.12 -27.91
C GLU A 485 6.84 3.60 -26.78
N HIS A 486 7.35 2.37 -26.94
CA HIS A 486 8.23 1.73 -25.96
C HIS A 486 9.48 2.60 -25.68
N GLY A 487 9.77 2.87 -24.42
CA GLY A 487 10.81 3.81 -23.98
C GLY A 487 10.33 5.25 -23.74
N PHE A 488 9.04 5.55 -23.87
CA PHE A 488 8.46 6.86 -23.61
C PHE A 488 7.27 6.78 -22.63
N LYS A 489 7.16 7.76 -21.73
CA LYS A 489 6.03 7.91 -20.80
C LYS A 489 5.21 9.15 -21.16
N ALA A 490 3.91 9.10 -20.93
CA ALA A 490 3.04 10.27 -21.10
C ALA A 490 3.32 11.30 -20.01
N ASP A 491 3.67 12.53 -20.41
CA ASP A 491 3.80 13.71 -19.55
C ASP A 491 2.86 14.80 -20.11
N GLY A 492 1.68 14.92 -19.50
CA GLY A 492 0.58 15.71 -20.03
C GLY A 492 0.14 15.24 -21.42
N ASP A 493 0.39 16.08 -22.43
CA ASP A 493 0.06 15.81 -23.84
C ASP A 493 1.26 15.36 -24.69
N LYS A 494 2.41 15.09 -24.08
CA LYS A 494 3.65 14.73 -24.79
C LYS A 494 4.22 13.42 -24.29
N CYS A 495 4.72 12.60 -25.21
CA CYS A 495 5.54 11.44 -24.87
C CYS A 495 6.97 11.91 -24.57
N THR A 496 7.41 11.76 -23.32
CA THR A 496 8.77 12.07 -22.89
C THR A 496 9.59 10.80 -22.74
N LYS A 497 10.88 10.85 -23.13
CA LYS A 497 11.76 9.68 -23.08
C LYS A 497 12.01 9.26 -21.64
N ILE A 498 11.85 7.97 -21.35
CA ILE A 498 12.12 7.42 -20.02
C ILE A 498 13.63 7.34 -19.83
N VAL A 499 14.14 8.06 -18.83
CA VAL A 499 15.54 8.02 -18.41
C VAL A 499 15.61 7.26 -17.10
N CYS A 500 16.17 6.05 -17.13
CA CYS A 500 16.35 5.22 -15.95
C CYS A 500 17.67 5.55 -15.23
N ARG A 501 17.71 5.32 -13.90
CA ARG A 501 18.92 5.45 -13.08
C ARG A 501 19.94 4.37 -13.45
N GLU A 502 21.23 4.59 -13.19
CA GLU A 502 22.27 3.58 -13.41
C GLU A 502 21.89 2.21 -12.81
N GLY A 503 21.99 1.15 -13.63
CA GLY A 503 21.61 -0.22 -13.27
C GLY A 503 20.14 -0.58 -13.53
N TYR A 504 19.34 0.33 -14.09
CA TYR A 504 17.94 0.10 -14.46
C TYR A 504 17.74 0.29 -15.96
N ALA A 505 16.87 -0.51 -16.58
CA ALA A 505 16.46 -0.38 -17.96
C ALA A 505 14.93 -0.45 -18.09
N VAL A 506 14.41 0.13 -19.15
CA VAL A 506 12.97 0.11 -19.46
C VAL A 506 12.57 -1.32 -19.83
N ASN A 507 11.59 -1.87 -19.13
CA ASN A 507 10.97 -3.16 -19.44
C ASN A 507 9.82 -2.99 -20.45
N ASP A 508 9.23 -4.09 -20.90
CA ASP A 508 8.16 -4.12 -21.92
C ASP A 508 6.91 -3.31 -21.52
N ASP A 509 6.74 -3.05 -20.22
CA ASP A 509 5.64 -2.25 -19.64
C ASP A 509 5.99 -0.75 -19.48
N ASN A 510 7.10 -0.30 -20.06
CA ASN A 510 7.60 1.08 -19.96
C ASN A 510 7.95 1.54 -18.52
N GLU A 511 8.38 0.61 -17.67
CA GLU A 511 8.87 0.88 -16.31
C GLU A 511 10.38 0.63 -16.18
N CYS A 512 11.07 1.43 -15.36
CA CYS A 512 12.49 1.23 -15.10
C CYS A 512 12.70 0.08 -14.13
N GLU A 513 13.16 -1.07 -14.62
CA GLU A 513 13.46 -2.24 -13.81
C GLU A 513 14.96 -2.49 -13.70
N LYS A 514 15.42 -2.99 -12.54
CA LYS A 514 16.82 -3.28 -12.27
C LYS A 514 17.31 -4.41 -13.17
N GLN A 515 18.29 -4.14 -14.03
CA GLN A 515 18.87 -5.18 -14.89
C GLN A 515 19.57 -6.24 -14.01
N ARG A 516 19.03 -7.46 -14.00
CA ARG A 516 19.73 -8.62 -13.43
C ARG A 516 20.86 -8.98 -14.39
N ALA A 517 22.09 -9.04 -13.87
CA ALA A 517 23.25 -9.46 -14.65
C ALA A 517 22.98 -10.79 -15.36
N ALA A 518 23.13 -10.79 -16.69
CA ALA A 518 22.92 -11.96 -17.51
C ALA A 518 23.88 -13.09 -17.09
N LYS A 519 23.32 -14.28 -16.87
CA LYS A 519 24.07 -15.52 -16.68
C LYS A 519 24.90 -15.77 -17.96
N PRO A 520 26.20 -16.09 -17.88
CA PRO A 520 27.00 -16.35 -19.07
C PRO A 520 26.44 -17.55 -19.85
N ALA A 521 26.25 -17.36 -21.16
CA ALA A 521 25.79 -18.38 -22.10
C ALA A 521 26.85 -19.48 -22.25
N LYS A 522 26.40 -20.75 -22.27
CA LYS A 522 27.24 -21.90 -22.62
C LYS A 522 27.68 -21.82 -24.10
N PRO A 523 28.92 -22.19 -24.45
CA PRO A 523 29.34 -22.25 -25.85
C PRO A 523 28.61 -23.37 -26.58
N GLY A 524 28.15 -23.08 -27.80
CA GLY A 524 27.34 -23.98 -28.63
C GLY A 524 28.11 -25.19 -29.16
N THR A 525 27.41 -26.32 -29.28
CA THR A 525 27.84 -27.46 -30.08
C THR A 525 26.99 -27.54 -31.34
N ALA A 526 27.70 -27.50 -32.45
CA ALA A 526 27.19 -27.61 -33.81
C ALA A 526 26.52 -28.97 -34.07
N LYS A 527 25.56 -28.90 -34.98
CA LYS A 527 24.81 -29.95 -35.65
C LYS A 527 25.74 -30.93 -36.40
N ARG A 528 25.62 -32.25 -36.14
CA ARG A 528 26.01 -33.38 -37.01
C ARG A 528 25.10 -34.56 -36.63
N ASP A 529 24.05 -34.82 -37.40
CA ASP A 529 23.99 -35.79 -38.52
C ASP A 529 24.23 -37.24 -38.07
N ASP A 530 23.12 -37.99 -38.08
CA ASP A 530 23.02 -39.44 -37.96
C ASP A 530 23.74 -40.13 -39.13
N GLY A 531 24.58 -41.10 -38.82
CA GLY A 531 25.25 -41.95 -39.79
C GLY A 531 25.86 -43.17 -39.12
N ASP A 532 25.38 -44.35 -39.53
CA ASP A 532 25.82 -45.68 -39.13
C ASP A 532 27.34 -45.89 -39.13
N GLU A 533 27.87 -46.60 -38.13
CA GLU A 533 28.52 -47.92 -38.28
C GLU A 533 29.33 -48.31 -37.03
N ARG A 534 29.11 -49.55 -36.59
CA ARG A 534 29.79 -50.28 -35.52
C ARG A 534 31.03 -50.99 -36.10
N PRO A 535 32.13 -51.22 -35.34
CA PRO A 535 32.38 -52.57 -34.78
C PRO A 535 33.07 -52.52 -33.38
N ALA A 536 32.54 -53.17 -32.34
CA ALA A 536 32.77 -54.57 -31.93
C ALA A 536 34.19 -54.92 -31.42
N ARG A 537 34.32 -55.15 -30.10
CA ARG A 537 35.14 -56.16 -29.38
C ARG A 537 34.91 -55.96 -27.87
N GLN A 538 34.83 -56.93 -26.97
CA GLN A 538 34.77 -58.38 -27.06
C GLN A 538 34.32 -58.88 -25.66
N ARG A 539 33.57 -59.97 -25.66
CA ARG A 539 32.93 -60.66 -24.53
C ARG A 539 33.91 -61.64 -23.87
N ARG A 540 33.91 -61.75 -22.54
CA ARG A 540 34.13 -62.98 -21.71
C ARG A 540 33.68 -62.65 -20.28
N GLN A 541 32.47 -63.03 -19.83
CA GLN A 541 32.04 -64.32 -19.27
C GLN A 541 32.89 -64.89 -18.11
N ALA A 542 32.28 -64.79 -16.93
CA ALA A 542 31.89 -65.87 -16.00
C ALA A 542 32.90 -66.47 -14.99
N GLY A 543 32.36 -66.66 -13.78
CA GLY A 543 32.88 -67.45 -12.65
C GLY A 543 33.41 -66.55 -11.52
N GLY A 544 32.93 -66.55 -10.29
CA GLY A 544 32.13 -67.51 -9.54
C GLY A 544 32.77 -67.70 -8.15
N ALA A 545 31.93 -67.81 -7.11
CA ALA A 545 32.26 -68.19 -5.72
C ALA A 545 33.10 -67.18 -4.90
N ALA A 546 33.06 -67.10 -3.57
CA ALA A 546 32.16 -67.52 -2.49
C ALA A 546 32.87 -67.08 -1.18
N ALA A 547 32.11 -67.07 -0.07
CA ALA A 547 32.58 -66.94 1.33
C ALA A 547 33.06 -65.53 1.78
N GLY A 548 32.69 -65.04 2.96
CA GLY A 548 31.94 -65.63 4.05
C GLY A 548 32.28 -64.96 5.38
N ALA A 549 31.32 -65.04 6.31
CA ALA A 549 31.44 -64.92 7.78
C ALA A 549 31.74 -63.53 8.36
N ALA A 550 31.27 -63.14 9.55
CA ALA A 550 30.20 -63.57 10.47
C ALA A 550 30.15 -62.46 11.55
N GLY A 551 28.98 -61.98 11.99
CA GLY A 551 28.25 -62.45 13.18
C GLY A 551 27.84 -61.22 14.02
N GLY A 552 26.72 -61.12 14.73
CA GLY A 552 25.63 -62.05 15.02
C GLY A 552 25.34 -62.11 16.52
N TYR A 553 24.34 -61.34 17.00
CA TYR A 553 23.48 -61.60 18.18
C TYR A 553 22.16 -60.84 17.89
N GLY A 554 20.97 -61.41 17.66
CA GLY A 554 20.18 -62.39 18.43
C GLY A 554 19.08 -61.61 19.21
N ALA A 555 17.91 -61.28 18.65
CA ALA A 555 16.72 -62.07 18.29
C ALA A 555 15.74 -62.38 19.45
N ALA A 556 14.51 -61.86 19.33
CA ALA A 556 13.22 -62.49 19.66
C ALA A 556 12.13 -61.67 18.92
N ALA A 557 11.63 -62.10 17.75
CA ALA A 557 10.47 -62.98 17.54
C ALA A 557 9.20 -62.47 18.26
N GLY A 558 8.06 -62.19 17.64
CA GLY A 558 7.59 -62.36 16.26
C GLY A 558 6.07 -62.60 16.29
N ILE A 559 5.30 -62.00 15.38
CA ILE A 559 4.11 -62.63 14.77
C ILE A 559 3.78 -61.90 13.46
N ALA A 560 3.59 -62.71 12.42
CA ALA A 560 3.34 -62.34 11.04
C ALA A 560 1.83 -62.30 10.73
N ALA A 561 1.43 -61.54 9.71
CA ALA A 561 0.61 -62.03 8.59
C ALA A 561 0.38 -60.96 7.50
N ALA A 562 0.96 -61.25 6.34
CA ALA A 562 0.54 -60.99 4.95
C ALA A 562 -0.62 -60.02 4.62
N ALA A 563 -0.36 -59.11 3.67
CA ALA A 563 -1.15 -59.00 2.43
C ALA A 563 -0.40 -58.16 1.37
N GLY A 564 -0.31 -58.71 0.16
CA GLY A 564 0.45 -58.19 -0.97
C GLY A 564 -0.17 -56.99 -1.69
N ALA A 565 0.69 -56.34 -2.46
CA ALA A 565 0.46 -55.14 -3.24
C ALA A 565 -0.44 -55.34 -4.47
N SER A 566 -1.28 -54.35 -4.76
CA SER A 566 -1.60 -53.90 -6.13
C SER A 566 -2.11 -52.45 -6.09
N ARG A 567 -1.40 -51.54 -6.75
CA ARG A 567 -1.85 -50.16 -7.04
C ARG A 567 -2.78 -50.18 -8.25
N PRO A 568 -3.81 -49.33 -8.29
CA PRO A 568 -4.26 -48.78 -9.56
C PRO A 568 -4.24 -47.24 -9.56
N THR A 569 -3.62 -46.71 -10.60
CA THR A 569 -3.75 -45.34 -11.10
C THR A 569 -5.12 -45.15 -11.75
N GLY A 570 -5.92 -44.18 -11.30
CA GLY A 570 -7.17 -43.75 -11.93
C GLY A 570 -7.73 -42.50 -11.24
N GLY A 571 -7.98 -41.43 -12.00
CA GLY A 571 -8.32 -40.08 -11.51
C GLY A 571 -9.58 -40.02 -10.67
N GLY A 572 -9.47 -39.45 -9.47
CA GLY A 572 -10.52 -39.39 -8.45
C GLY A 572 -11.50 -38.23 -8.61
N GLN A 573 -12.36 -38.29 -9.63
CA GLN A 573 -13.55 -37.43 -9.67
C GLN A 573 -14.66 -38.05 -8.80
N MET A 574 -15.27 -37.24 -7.92
CA MET A 574 -16.35 -37.64 -7.00
C MET A 574 -17.66 -36.96 -7.41
N PHE A 575 -18.74 -37.73 -7.55
CA PHE A 575 -20.09 -37.24 -7.77
C PHE A 575 -20.84 -37.15 -6.45
N CYS A 576 -21.41 -35.99 -6.14
CA CYS A 576 -22.20 -35.76 -4.92
C CYS A 576 -23.59 -35.25 -5.28
N ASN A 577 -24.62 -35.88 -4.72
CA ASN A 577 -26.00 -35.41 -4.78
C ASN A 577 -26.60 -35.34 -3.36
N SER A 578 -27.89 -35.03 -3.26
CA SER A 578 -28.61 -34.90 -1.97
C SER A 578 -28.61 -36.15 -1.09
N THR A 579 -28.22 -37.32 -1.61
CA THR A 579 -28.16 -38.59 -0.86
C THR A 579 -26.73 -39.06 -0.53
N GLY A 580 -25.69 -38.36 -1.00
CA GLY A 580 -24.30 -38.62 -0.62
C GLY A 580 -23.29 -38.43 -1.75
N CYS A 581 -22.02 -38.71 -1.46
CA CYS A 581 -20.90 -38.61 -2.41
C CYS A 581 -20.34 -39.99 -2.74
N ARG A 582 -20.15 -40.30 -4.02
CA ARG A 582 -19.51 -41.52 -4.52
C ARG A 582 -18.52 -41.26 -5.65
N PRO A 583 -17.55 -42.15 -5.92
CA PRO A 583 -16.68 -42.03 -7.09
C PRO A 583 -17.50 -42.09 -8.39
N VAL A 584 -17.05 -41.36 -9.41
CA VAL A 584 -17.61 -41.43 -10.76
C VAL A 584 -17.39 -42.83 -11.33
N SER A 585 -18.42 -43.39 -11.96
CA SER A 585 -18.43 -44.75 -12.48
C SER A 585 -17.41 -44.89 -13.62
N ARG A 586 -16.84 -46.09 -13.77
CA ARG A 586 -15.87 -46.35 -14.85
C ARG A 586 -16.53 -46.14 -16.22
N GLY A 587 -15.95 -45.26 -17.03
CA GLY A 587 -16.49 -44.89 -18.36
C GLY A 587 -17.35 -43.62 -18.35
N CYS A 588 -17.55 -42.99 -17.19
CA CYS A 588 -18.32 -41.77 -17.04
C CYS A 588 -17.43 -40.58 -16.66
N HIS A 589 -17.91 -39.37 -16.94
CA HIS A 589 -17.26 -38.12 -16.54
C HIS A 589 -18.30 -37.12 -16.01
N LEU A 590 -17.87 -36.14 -15.22
CA LEU A 590 -18.74 -35.09 -14.71
C LEU A 590 -18.87 -33.95 -15.71
N GLU A 591 -20.11 -33.63 -16.07
CA GLU A 591 -20.45 -32.46 -16.89
C GLU A 591 -21.12 -31.41 -16.00
N TYR A 592 -20.54 -30.21 -15.95
CA TYR A 592 -21.10 -29.07 -15.21
C TYR A 592 -22.25 -28.46 -16.01
N ARG A 593 -23.48 -28.53 -15.49
CA ARG A 593 -24.67 -28.01 -16.21
C ARG A 593 -25.19 -26.66 -15.74
N GLY A 594 -24.57 -26.06 -14.71
CA GLY A 594 -24.91 -24.71 -14.26
C GLY A 594 -26.27 -24.60 -13.56
N GLY A 595 -26.30 -24.03 -12.35
CA GLY A 595 -27.54 -23.83 -11.59
C GLY A 595 -27.31 -23.97 -10.09
N GLY A 596 -26.72 -22.96 -9.46
CA GLY A 596 -26.56 -22.90 -8.01
C GLY A 596 -27.86 -22.46 -7.34
N GLY A 597 -28.64 -23.42 -6.87
CA GLY A 597 -29.78 -23.21 -5.97
C GLY A 597 -29.93 -24.40 -5.03
N PRO A 598 -30.60 -24.26 -3.87
CA PRO A 598 -30.51 -25.20 -2.73
C PRO A 598 -31.13 -26.59 -2.96
N ALA A 599 -31.52 -26.92 -4.20
CA ALA A 599 -32.18 -28.17 -4.56
C ALA A 599 -31.85 -28.68 -5.98
N ASN A 600 -30.87 -28.09 -6.69
CA ASN A 600 -30.46 -28.54 -8.03
C ASN A 600 -29.01 -29.02 -8.01
N ASP A 601 -28.78 -30.29 -8.37
CA ASP A 601 -27.44 -30.88 -8.47
C ASP A 601 -26.64 -30.17 -9.58
N ALA A 602 -25.59 -29.45 -9.21
CA ALA A 602 -24.81 -28.60 -10.12
C ALA A 602 -23.97 -29.38 -11.15
N ASN A 603 -23.81 -30.69 -10.96
CA ASN A 603 -23.03 -31.59 -11.81
C ASN A 603 -23.88 -32.79 -12.21
N ALA A 604 -23.82 -33.22 -13.47
CA ALA A 604 -24.42 -34.47 -13.94
C ALA A 604 -23.31 -35.46 -14.32
N GLU A 605 -23.45 -36.72 -13.91
CA GLU A 605 -22.57 -37.80 -14.37
C GLU A 605 -23.05 -38.27 -15.77
N VAL A 606 -22.19 -38.14 -16.79
CA VAL A 606 -22.48 -38.56 -18.17
C VAL A 606 -21.59 -39.75 -18.51
N CYS A 607 -22.22 -40.86 -18.86
CA CYS A 607 -21.57 -42.10 -19.28
C CYS A 607 -21.73 -42.27 -20.80
N ASN A 608 -20.65 -42.62 -21.49
CA ASN A 608 -20.68 -42.97 -22.92
C ASN A 608 -20.95 -44.46 -23.12
#